data_AF-A0A5C8Q7P6-F1
#
_entry.id   AF-A0A5C8Q7P6-F1
#
_cell.length_a   1.000
_cell.length_b   1.000
_cell.length_c   1.000
_cell.angle_alpha   90.00
_cell.angle_beta   90.00
_cell.angle_gamma   90.00
#
_symmetry.space_group_name_H-M   'P 1'
#
loop_
_entity.id
_entity.type
_entity.pdbx_description
1 polymer ?
#
loop_
_entity_poly.entity_id
_entity_poly.type
_entity_poly.pdbx_seq_one_letter_code
_entity_poly.pdbx_strand_id
1 'polypeptide(L)' 'MTLRIPDEINASIKAGAAAAGLSLNAYIVRAAQRQAVLDSARRLASLGLGEDLGGEGDAL' A
#
# COMPACT_ATOMS: atom_id res chain seq x y z
N MET A 1 -17.02 5.91 3.36
CA MET A 1 -16.11 6.77 2.57
C MET A 1 -16.18 6.33 1.11
N THR A 2 -16.20 7.26 0.16
CA THR A 2 -16.26 6.95 -1.28
C THR A 2 -15.04 7.54 -1.99
N LEU A 3 -14.35 6.72 -2.78
CA LEU A 3 -13.18 7.12 -3.57
C LEU A 3 -13.58 7.14 -5.05
N ARG A 4 -13.27 8.23 -5.76
CA ARG A 4 -13.40 8.27 -7.22
C ARG A 4 -12.12 7.74 -7.85
N ILE A 5 -12.27 6.71 -8.67
CA ILE A 5 -11.17 6.09 -9.42
C ILE A 5 -11.25 6.63 -10.86
N PRO A 6 -10.16 7.21 -11.40
CA PRO A 6 -10.10 7.58 -12.81
C PRO A 6 -10.33 6.37 -13.72
N ASP A 7 -11.08 6.56 -14.80
CA ASP A 7 -11.51 5.47 -15.68
C ASP A 7 -10.32 4.78 -16.35
N GLU A 8 -9.25 5.52 -16.63
CA GLU A 8 -8.01 5.01 -17.23
C GLU A 8 -7.32 3.93 -16.41
N ILE A 9 -7.45 3.96 -15.08
CA ILE A 9 -6.84 2.98 -14.18
C ILE A 9 -7.84 1.97 -13.59
N ASN A 10 -9.14 2.26 -13.69
CA ASN A 10 -10.21 1.46 -13.10
C ASN A 10 -10.16 -0.01 -13.55
N ALA A 11 -9.93 -0.24 -14.85
CA ALA A 11 -9.82 -1.59 -15.41
C ALA A 11 -8.63 -2.37 -14.81
N SER A 12 -7.47 -1.71 -14.69
CA SER A 12 -6.25 -2.31 -14.12
C SER A 12 -6.45 -2.67 -12.65
N ILE A 13 -7.06 -1.78 -11.86
CA ILE A 13 -7.31 -2.04 -10.42
C ILE A 13 -8.29 -3.21 -10.24
N LYS A 14 -9.36 -3.27 -11.05
CA LYS A 14 -10.30 -4.41 -11.00
C LYS A 14 -9.63 -5.73 -11.38
N ALA A 15 -8.77 -5.71 -12.40
CA ALA A 15 -8.00 -6.89 -12.78
C ALA A 15 -7.05 -7.34 -11.65
N GLY A 16 -6.36 -6.40 -11.00
CA GLY A 16 -5.50 -6.68 -9.85
C GLY A 16 -6.25 -7.27 -8.66
N ALA A 17 -7.44 -6.73 -8.35
CA ALA A 17 -8.30 -7.26 -7.29
C ALA A 17 -8.76 -8.70 -7.61
N ALA A 18 -9.19 -8.96 -8.85
CA ALA A 18 -9.60 -10.28 -9.31
C ALA A 18 -8.44 -11.29 -9.26
N ALA A 19 -7.24 -10.90 -9.71
CA ALA A 19 -6.04 -11.74 -9.65
C ALA A 19 -5.64 -12.08 -8.21
N ALA A 20 -5.88 -11.17 -7.26
CA ALA A 20 -5.66 -11.39 -5.84
C ALA A 20 -6.79 -12.17 -5.16
N GLY A 21 -7.89 -12.49 -5.85
CA GLY A 21 -9.07 -13.13 -5.27
C GLY A 21 -9.79 -12.25 -4.24
N LEU A 22 -9.62 -10.93 -4.32
CA LEU A 22 -10.15 -9.97 -3.35
C LEU A 22 -11.31 -9.16 -3.95
N SER A 23 -12.20 -8.70 -3.08
CA SER A 23 -13.13 -7.63 -3.46
C SER A 23 -12.34 -6.35 -3.76
N LEU A 24 -12.87 -5.49 -4.63
CA LEU A 24 -12.22 -4.22 -4.98
C LEU A 24 -11.93 -3.37 -3.74
N ASN A 25 -12.86 -3.31 -2.79
CA ASN A 25 -12.67 -2.58 -1.54
C ASN A 25 -11.51 -3.18 -0.70
N ALA A 26 -11.49 -4.50 -0.52
CA ALA A 26 -10.42 -5.17 0.25
C ALA A 26 -9.05 -4.96 -0.40
N TYR A 27 -8.99 -5.02 -1.74
CA TYR A 27 -7.78 -4.75 -2.50
C TYR A 27 -7.28 -3.32 -2.28
N ILE A 28 -8.16 -2.33 -2.37
CA ILE A 28 -7.81 -0.91 -2.14
C ILE A 28 -7.37 -0.67 -0.69
N VAL A 29 -8.07 -1.23 0.30
CA VAL A 29 -7.68 -1.11 1.72
C VAL A 29 -6.29 -1.69 1.96
N ARG A 30 -6.00 -2.87 1.39
CA ARG A 30 -4.69 -3.50 1.49
C ARG A 30 -3.60 -2.65 0.82
N ALA A 31 -3.88 -2.08 -0.34
CA ALA A 31 -2.94 -1.19 -1.03
C ALA A 31 -2.66 0.08 -0.22
N ALA A 32 -3.69 0.68 0.39
CA ALA A 32 -3.55 1.86 1.25
C ALA A 32 -2.72 1.56 2.51
N GLN A 33 -2.94 0.41 3.15
CA GLN A 33 -2.12 -0.04 4.28
C GLN A 33 -0.66 -0.18 3.89
N ARG A 34 -0.37 -0.82 2.75
CA ARG A 34 1.01 -0.97 2.26
C ARG A 34 1.67 0.38 1.98
N GLN A 35 0.94 1.33 1.39
CA GLN A 35 1.46 2.70 1.19
C GLN A 35 1.74 3.40 2.52
N ALA A 36 0.85 3.29 3.51
CA ALA A 36 1.07 3.89 4.82
C ALA A 36 2.32 3.34 5.53
N VAL A 37 2.59 2.04 5.39
CA VAL A 37 3.83 1.41 5.89
C VAL A 37 5.05 2.00 5.18
N LEU A 38 5.03 2.07 3.84
CA LEU A 38 6.15 2.61 3.06
C LEU A 38 6.41 4.09 3.38
N ASP A 39 5.37 4.90 3.52
CA ASP A 39 5.52 6.31 3.87
C ASP A 39 6.05 6.48 5.30
N SER A 40 5.65 5.62 6.23
CA SER A 40 6.21 5.60 7.58
C SER A 40 7.69 5.21 7.56
N ALA A 41 8.06 4.19 6.78
CA ALA A 41 9.45 3.79 6.61
C ALA A 41 10.30 4.92 6.00
N ARG A 42 9.80 5.61 4.98
CA ARG A 42 10.47 6.79 4.39
C ARG A 42 10.66 7.92 5.41
N ARG A 43 9.66 8.19 6.25
CA ARG A 43 9.76 9.18 7.32
C ARG A 43 10.81 8.79 8.35
N LEU A 44 10.84 7.52 8.77
CA LEU A 44 11.86 7.03 9.70
C LEU A 44 13.27 7.13 9.12
N ALA A 45 13.44 6.75 7.84
CA ALA A 45 14.70 6.93 7.13
C ALA A 45 15.13 8.40 7.07
N SER A 46 14.20 9.33 6.85
CA SER A 46 14.48 10.78 6.84
C SER A 46 14.91 11.34 8.20
N LEU A 47 14.59 10.63 9.29
CA LEU A 47 15.02 10.97 10.65
C LEU A 47 16.37 10.33 11.02
N GLY A 48 17.02 9.59 10.11
CA GLY A 48 18.28 8.89 10.37
C GLY A 48 18.14 7.62 11.20
N LEU A 49 16.91 7.20 11.52
CA LEU A 49 16.61 6.03 12.36
C LEU A 49 16.56 4.72 11.56
N GLY A 50 16.95 4.74 10.28
CA GLY A 50 16.86 3.59 9.39
C GLY A 50 17.73 2.41 9.82
N GLU A 51 18.90 2.67 10.39
CA GLU A 51 19.83 1.63 10.86
C GLU A 51 19.47 1.09 12.26
N ASP A 52 18.81 1.90 13.09
CA ASP A 52 18.38 1.53 14.46
C ASP A 52 17.18 0.57 14.48
N LEU A 53 16.47 0.39 13.35
CA LEU A 53 15.28 -0.45 13.24
C LEU A 53 15.58 -1.91 12.86
N GLY A 54 16.86 -2.31 12.77
CA GLY A 54 17.29 -3.71 12.82
C GLY A 54 16.69 -4.67 11.78
N GLY A 55 16.16 -4.17 10.65
CA GLY A 55 15.53 -5.01 9.62
C GLY A 55 14.08 -5.44 9.92
N GLU A 56 13.45 -4.96 10.99
CA GLU A 56 12.07 -5.35 11.36
C GLU A 56 11.02 -4.91 10.32
N GLY A 57 11.33 -3.93 9.48
CA GLY A 57 10.46 -3.47 8.39
C GLY A 57 10.44 -4.36 7.14
N ASP A 58 11.36 -5.32 7.00
CA ASP A 58 11.53 -6.14 5.79
C ASP A 58 10.56 -7.35 5.74
N ALA A 59 9.85 -7.60 6.84
CA ALA A 59 8.90 -8.72 6.99
C ALA A 59 7.43 -8.35 6.67
N LEU A 60 7.15 -7.12 6.25
CA LEU A 60 5.80 -6.59 5.93
C LEU A 60 5.53 -6.54 4.41
#